data_AF-A0A9E1GL69-F1
#
_entry.id   AF-A0A9E1GL69-F1
#
_cell.length_a   1.000
_cell.length_b   1.000
_cell.length_c   1.000
_cell.angle_alpha   90.00
_cell.angle_beta   90.00
_cell.angle_gamma   90.00
#
_symmetry.space_group_name_H-M   'P 1'
#
loop_
_entity.id
_entity.type
_entity.pdbx_description
1 polymer ?
#
loop_
_entity_poly.entity_id
_entity_poly.type
_entity_poly.pdbx_seq_one_letter_code
_entity_poly.pdbx_strand_id
1 'polypeptide(L)'
;MKRKYKQGDRVDSVAELLEHDWFIVHFGPRTTKTMHKAVLWEWKLKTCQQAIDSGRVFIAVKLTNGEYYGDMTDDQIVDMLETDLCEYCEGRKGIVGQCDGKFCDEAIEAWKGAYVK
;
A
#
# COMPACT_ATOMS: atom_id res chain seq x y z
N MET A 1 14.09 -1.07 5.79
CA MET A 1 12.90 -0.35 5.28
C MET A 1 11.75 -1.36 5.23
N LYS A 2 10.62 -1.07 5.88
CA LYS A 2 9.44 -1.95 5.90
C LYS A 2 8.81 -1.95 4.50
N ARG A 3 8.34 -3.10 4.01
CA ARG A 3 7.80 -3.21 2.65
C ARG A 3 6.39 -2.60 2.62
N LYS A 4 6.13 -1.68 1.70
CA LYS A 4 4.81 -1.05 1.51
C LYS A 4 3.79 -1.94 0.79
N TYR A 5 4.25 -3.06 0.24
CA TYR A 5 3.44 -4.00 -0.52
C TYR A 5 3.59 -5.40 0.04
N LYS A 6 2.48 -6.12 0.17
CA LYS A 6 2.45 -7.56 0.44
C LYS A 6 2.23 -8.33 -0.86
N GLN A 7 2.63 -9.60 -0.84
CA GLN A 7 2.37 -10.52 -1.93
C GLN A 7 0.89 -10.90 -1.90
N GLY A 8 0.19 -10.61 -2.99
CA GLY A 8 -1.18 -11.06 -3.24
C GLY A 8 -1.20 -12.32 -4.10
N ASP A 9 -2.28 -12.45 -4.87
CA ASP A 9 -2.50 -13.60 -5.72
C ASP A 9 -1.45 -13.71 -6.85
N ARG A 10 -1.27 -14.93 -7.33
CA ARG A 10 -0.39 -15.19 -8.47
C ARG A 10 -1.09 -14.69 -9.73
N VAL A 11 -0.34 -13.99 -10.58
CA VAL A 11 -0.84 -13.56 -11.90
C VAL A 11 -0.82 -14.75 -12.85
N ASP A 12 -1.95 -15.05 -13.49
CA ASP A 12 -2.09 -16.21 -14.37
C ASP A 12 -2.09 -15.83 -15.86
N SER A 13 -2.20 -14.54 -16.21
CA SER A 13 -2.17 -14.09 -17.60
C SER A 13 -1.48 -12.74 -17.81
N VAL A 14 -1.00 -12.49 -19.04
CA VAL A 14 -0.43 -11.18 -19.41
C VAL A 14 -1.51 -10.10 -19.42
N ALA A 15 -2.77 -10.46 -19.69
CA ALA A 15 -3.88 -9.51 -19.63
C ALA A 15 -4.08 -8.99 -18.20
N GLU A 16 -4.17 -9.90 -17.22
CA GLU A 16 -4.24 -9.57 -15.79
C GLU A 16 -3.02 -8.76 -15.33
N LEU A 17 -1.82 -9.10 -15.83
CA LEU A 17 -0.59 -8.35 -15.60
C LEU A 17 -0.68 -6.88 -16.07
N LEU A 18 -1.58 -6.53 -16.98
CA LEU A 18 -1.76 -5.14 -17.43
C LEU A 18 -2.85 -4.40 -16.65
N GLU A 19 -3.69 -5.11 -15.91
CA GLU A 19 -4.78 -4.54 -15.11
C GLU A 19 -4.30 -3.95 -13.78
N HIS A 20 -3.18 -4.44 -13.24
CA HIS A 20 -2.62 -3.93 -11.99
C HIS A 20 -1.42 -2.99 -12.21
N ASP A 21 -1.23 -2.06 -11.27
CA ASP A 21 -0.13 -1.09 -11.34
C ASP A 21 1.18 -1.61 -10.75
N TRP A 22 1.13 -2.51 -9.77
CA TRP A 22 2.30 -2.98 -9.04
C TRP A 22 2.33 -4.51 -8.93
N PHE A 23 3.52 -5.07 -9.11
CA PHE A 23 3.76 -6.51 -9.12
C PHE A 23 4.96 -6.87 -8.26
N ILE A 24 4.93 -8.04 -7.66
CA ILE A 24 6.07 -8.67 -7.01
C ILE A 24 6.58 -9.76 -7.94
N VAL A 25 7.81 -9.59 -8.41
CA VAL A 25 8.46 -10.51 -9.35
C VAL A 25 9.66 -11.18 -8.69
N HIS A 26 9.72 -12.51 -8.80
CA HIS A 26 10.81 -13.34 -8.29
C HIS A 26 11.88 -13.54 -9.38
N PHE A 27 12.99 -12.84 -9.27
CA PHE A 27 14.19 -13.01 -10.09
C PHE A 27 15.09 -14.10 -9.50
N GLY A 28 14.72 -15.36 -9.76
CA GLY A 28 15.45 -16.52 -9.26
C GLY A 28 15.19 -16.80 -7.77
N PRO A 29 16.00 -17.66 -7.13
CA PRO A 29 15.65 -18.27 -5.85
C PRO A 29 15.74 -17.34 -4.63
N ARG A 30 16.39 -16.17 -4.76
CA ARG A 30 16.65 -15.27 -3.62
C ARG A 30 16.33 -13.80 -3.86
N THR A 31 15.93 -13.43 -5.08
CA THR A 31 15.72 -12.03 -5.42
C THR A 31 14.26 -11.80 -5.72
N THR A 32 13.60 -11.03 -4.87
CA THR A 32 12.22 -10.59 -5.08
C THR A 32 12.23 -9.08 -5.23
N LYS A 33 11.59 -8.55 -6.28
CA LYS A 33 11.48 -7.12 -6.52
C LYS A 33 10.02 -6.72 -6.71
N THR A 34 9.64 -5.60 -6.13
CA THR A 34 8.37 -4.93 -6.43
C THR A 34 8.60 -4.00 -7.63
N MET A 35 7.79 -4.11 -8.67
CA MET A 35 7.92 -3.37 -9.93
C MET A 35 6.59 -2.71 -10.29
N HIS A 36 6.65 -1.51 -10.85
CA HIS A 36 5.47 -0.85 -11.41
C HIS A 36 5.23 -1.36 -12.84
N LYS A 37 3.98 -1.36 -13.32
CA LYS A 37 3.60 -1.78 -14.67
C LYS A 37 4.36 -1.06 -15.78
N ALA A 38 4.89 0.14 -15.49
CA ALA A 38 5.73 0.87 -16.44
C ALA A 38 7.00 0.12 -16.87
N VAL A 39 7.53 -0.78 -16.03
CA VAL A 39 8.65 -1.65 -16.41
C VAL A 39 8.27 -2.64 -17.51
N LEU A 40 6.98 -3.00 -17.62
CA LEU A 40 6.51 -3.93 -18.64
C LEU A 40 6.64 -3.36 -20.06
N TRP A 41 6.71 -2.02 -20.21
CA TRP A 41 7.00 -1.39 -21.51
C TRP A 41 8.37 -1.76 -22.05
N GLU A 42 9.34 -2.05 -21.18
CA GLU A 42 10.68 -2.49 -21.57
C GLU A 42 10.76 -4.00 -21.80
N TRP A 43 9.74 -4.74 -21.35
CA TRP A 43 9.71 -6.19 -21.45
C TRP A 43 9.10 -6.62 -22.78
N LYS A 44 9.77 -7.56 -23.44
CA LYS A 44 9.17 -8.27 -24.57
C LYS A 44 8.00 -9.11 -24.05
N LEU A 45 6.90 -9.18 -24.80
CA LEU A 45 5.73 -9.97 -24.44
C LEU A 45 6.07 -11.44 -24.11
N LYS A 46 7.03 -12.03 -24.84
CA LYS A 46 7.56 -13.37 -24.55
C LYS A 46 8.18 -13.49 -23.15
N THR A 47 8.87 -12.46 -22.68
CA THR A 47 9.46 -12.40 -21.33
C THR A 47 8.36 -12.33 -20.27
N CYS A 48 7.31 -11.54 -20.50
CA CYS A 48 6.15 -11.49 -19.60
C CYS A 48 5.49 -12.86 -19.48
N GLN A 49 5.22 -13.52 -20.61
CA GLN A 49 4.61 -14.86 -20.62
C GLN A 49 5.49 -15.88 -19.89
N GLN A 50 6.81 -15.89 -20.15
CA GLN A 50 7.73 -16.79 -19.44
C GLN A 50 7.76 -16.56 -17.92
N ALA A 51 7.64 -15.31 -17.47
CA ALA A 51 7.60 -14.98 -16.05
C ALA A 51 6.31 -15.51 -15.39
N ILE A 52 5.18 -15.40 -16.08
CA ILE A 52 3.88 -15.93 -15.65
C ILE A 52 3.88 -17.46 -15.65
N ASP A 53 4.30 -18.10 -16.75
CA ASP A 53 4.34 -19.55 -16.89
C ASP A 53 5.24 -20.23 -15.84
N SER A 54 6.30 -19.53 -15.42
CA SER A 54 7.20 -19.99 -14.36
C SER A 54 6.67 -19.71 -12.94
N GLY A 55 5.49 -19.11 -12.81
CA GLY A 55 4.83 -18.80 -11.54
C GLY A 55 5.57 -17.77 -10.69
N ARG A 56 6.30 -16.84 -11.33
CA ARG A 56 7.20 -15.89 -10.64
C ARG A 56 6.60 -14.52 -10.41
N VAL A 57 5.36 -14.29 -10.84
CA VAL A 57 4.71 -12.97 -10.84
C VAL A 57 3.48 -13.01 -9.93
N PHE A 58 3.43 -12.07 -9.00
CA PHE A 58 2.35 -11.92 -8.03
C PHE A 58 1.85 -10.47 -8.05
N ILE A 59 0.58 -10.28 -7.74
CA ILE A 59 0.00 -8.95 -7.55
C ILE A 59 0.62 -8.34 -6.30
N ALA A 60 1.08 -7.09 -6.39
CA ALA A 60 1.55 -6.36 -5.22
C ALA A 60 0.39 -5.62 -4.57
N VAL A 61 -0.11 -6.14 -3.45
CA VAL A 61 -1.20 -5.50 -2.70
C VAL A 61 -0.59 -4.43 -1.80
N LYS A 62 -0.99 -3.19 -2.00
CA LYS A 62 -0.52 -2.06 -1.20
C LYS A 62 -1.04 -2.20 0.24
N LEU A 63 -0.16 -2.05 1.22
CA LEU A 63 -0.54 -2.10 2.62
C LEU A 63 -1.32 -0.86 3.02
N THR A 64 -2.30 -1.06 3.87
CA THR A 64 -2.92 0.03 4.63
C THR A 64 -1.94 0.57 5.67
N ASN A 65 -2.13 1.81 6.13
CA ASN A 65 -1.33 2.36 7.21
C ASN A 65 -1.44 1.50 8.48
N GLY A 66 -2.64 0.97 8.79
CA GLY A 66 -2.84 0.06 9.91
C GLY A 66 -2.02 -1.21 9.80
N GLU A 67 -1.95 -1.83 8.61
CA GLU A 67 -1.08 -3.00 8.40
C GLU A 67 0.41 -2.63 8.44
N TYR A 68 0.79 -1.47 7.90
CA TYR A 68 2.18 -1.02 7.85
C TYR A 68 2.71 -0.63 9.23
N TYR A 69 1.89 -0.04 10.08
CA TYR A 69 2.21 0.42 11.44
C TYR A 69 1.61 -0.47 12.54
N GLY A 70 1.20 -1.71 12.23
CA GLY A 70 0.51 -2.60 13.19
C GLY A 70 1.35 -3.07 14.39
N ASP A 71 2.65 -2.75 14.42
CA ASP A 71 3.55 -2.91 15.56
C ASP A 71 3.54 -1.71 16.52
N MET A 72 2.86 -0.62 16.15
CA MET A 72 2.70 0.58 16.96
C MET A 72 1.31 0.61 17.60
N THR A 73 1.25 1.15 18.80
CA THR A 73 -0.03 1.46 19.46
C THR A 73 -0.64 2.73 18.88
N ASP A 74 -1.94 2.91 19.07
CA ASP A 74 -2.66 4.09 18.58
C ASP A 74 -2.07 5.39 19.14
N ASP A 75 -1.67 5.41 20.41
CA ASP A 75 -1.03 6.57 21.03
C ASP A 75 0.30 6.94 20.32
N GLN A 76 1.09 5.94 19.93
CA GLN A 76 2.34 6.15 19.19
C GLN A 76 2.09 6.62 17.75
N ILE A 77 0.99 6.16 17.14
CA ILE A 77 0.57 6.61 15.81
C ILE A 77 0.11 8.07 15.88
N VAL A 78 -0.63 8.45 16.92
CA VAL A 78 -1.07 9.84 17.15
C VAL A 78 0.10 10.78 17.36
N ASP A 79 1.06 10.42 18.22
CA ASP A 79 2.27 11.20 18.48
C ASP A 79 3.10 11.42 17.20
N MET A 80 3.17 10.40 16.33
CA MET A 80 3.85 10.49 15.03
C MET A 80 3.11 11.39 14.03
N LEU A 81 1.78 11.46 14.10
CA LEU A 81 0.90 12.09 13.11
C LEU A 81 0.27 13.41 13.59
N GLU A 82 0.68 13.97 14.74
CA GLU A 82 0.02 15.08 15.44
C GLU A 82 -0.65 16.12 14.52
N THR A 83 0.05 16.58 13.48
CA THR A 83 -0.45 17.56 12.51
C THR A 83 -1.40 16.96 11.47
N ASP A 84 -1.11 15.79 10.90
CA ASP A 84 -1.88 15.11 9.84
C ASP A 84 -3.26 14.63 10.33
N LEU A 85 -3.38 14.18 11.58
CA LEU A 85 -4.67 13.79 12.18
C LEU A 85 -5.56 15.01 12.46
N CYS A 86 -4.96 16.13 12.81
CA CYS A 86 -5.68 17.38 13.02
C CYS A 86 -6.23 17.95 11.71
N GLU A 87 -5.51 17.82 10.59
CA GLU A 87 -5.99 18.16 9.24
C GLU A 87 -7.22 17.34 8.85
N TYR A 88 -7.28 16.05 9.22
CA TYR A 88 -8.50 15.24 9.01
C TYR A 88 -9.71 15.79 9.79
N CYS A 89 -9.47 16.42 10.94
CA CYS A 89 -10.51 17.10 11.71
C CYS A 89 -10.86 18.50 11.16
N GLU A 90 -10.03 19.11 10.31
CA GLU A 90 -10.31 20.40 9.68
C GLU A 90 -11.45 20.25 8.65
N GLY A 91 -12.61 20.81 8.98
CA GLY A 91 -13.87 20.65 8.23
C GLY A 91 -15.01 20.05 9.04
N ARG A 92 -14.72 19.42 10.18
CA ARG A 92 -15.72 18.92 11.16
C ARG A 92 -15.70 19.65 12.50
N LYS A 93 -14.71 20.52 12.73
CA LYS A 93 -14.66 21.42 13.90
C LYS A 93 -15.85 22.38 13.86
N GLY A 94 -16.54 22.54 14.99
CA GLY A 94 -17.54 23.61 15.15
C GLY A 94 -16.91 25.00 15.02
N ILE A 95 -17.77 26.03 14.99
CA ILE A 95 -17.50 27.46 14.70
C ILE A 95 -16.30 28.09 15.46
N VAL A 96 -15.78 27.43 16.51
CA VAL A 96 -14.75 27.96 17.41
C VAL A 96 -13.34 27.38 17.17
N GLY A 97 -13.15 26.48 16.20
CA GLY A 97 -11.80 26.00 15.82
C GLY A 97 -11.09 25.12 16.87
N GLN A 98 -11.72 24.81 18.00
CA GLN A 98 -11.23 23.84 18.99
C GLN A 98 -11.52 22.41 18.52
N CYS A 99 -10.49 21.56 18.57
CA CYS A 99 -10.65 20.12 18.39
C CYS A 99 -11.06 19.51 19.74
N ASP A 100 -12.33 19.12 19.89
CA ASP A 100 -12.83 18.49 21.12
C ASP A 100 -12.40 17.01 21.27
N GLY A 101 -11.48 16.52 20.43
CA GLY A 101 -11.02 15.12 20.44
C GLY A 101 -12.07 14.10 19.99
N LYS A 102 -13.32 14.51 19.82
CA LYS A 102 -14.49 13.66 19.56
C LYS A 102 -14.41 12.82 18.28
N PHE A 103 -13.59 13.25 17.32
CA PHE A 103 -13.40 12.57 16.03
C PHE A 103 -12.00 11.96 15.87
N CYS A 104 -11.15 12.01 16.90
CA CYS A 104 -9.79 11.48 16.81
C CYS A 104 -9.78 9.97 16.55
N ASP A 105 -10.66 9.22 17.22
CA ASP A 105 -10.79 7.77 16.98
C ASP A 105 -11.21 7.47 15.53
N GLU A 106 -12.19 8.21 15.00
CA GLU A 106 -12.62 8.10 13.59
C GLU A 106 -11.50 8.48 12.61
N ALA A 107 -10.72 9.51 12.94
CA ALA A 107 -9.60 9.98 12.12
C ALA A 107 -8.46 8.95 12.08
N ILE A 108 -8.13 8.34 13.21
CA ILE A 108 -7.13 7.29 13.31
C ILE A 108 -7.57 6.06 12.53
N GLU A 109 -8.83 5.64 12.68
CA GLU A 109 -9.35 4.48 11.93
C GLU A 109 -9.40 4.75 10.42
N ALA A 110 -9.81 5.95 10.00
CA ALA A 110 -9.77 6.36 8.60
C ALA A 110 -8.33 6.42 8.06
N TRP A 111 -7.38 6.93 8.85
CA TRP A 111 -5.97 6.96 8.49
C TRP A 111 -5.40 5.56 8.39
N LYS A 112 -5.67 4.68 9.35
CA LYS A 112 -5.26 3.26 9.33
C LYS A 112 -5.82 2.54 8.12
N GLY A 113 -7.06 2.83 7.71
CA GLY A 113 -7.69 2.26 6.53
C GLY A 113 -7.14 2.78 5.20
N ALA A 114 -6.49 3.96 5.20
CA ALA A 114 -5.88 4.52 4.00
C ALA A 114 -4.61 3.74 3.60
N TYR A 115 -4.33 3.67 2.30
CA TYR A 115 -3.10 3.05 1.81
C TYR A 115 -1.86 3.88 2.18
N VAL A 116 -0.78 3.21 2.60
CA VAL A 116 0.47 3.86 2.96
C VAL A 116 1.00 4.71 1.80
N LYS A 117 1.31 5.99 2.04
CA LYS A 117 1.94 6.86 1.03
C LYS A 117 3.37 6.39 0.77
#